data_AF-A0A7C6WKE5-F1
#
_entry.id   AF-A0A7C6WKE5-F1
#
_cell.length_a   1.000
_cell.length_b   1.000
_cell.length_c   1.000
_cell.angle_alpha   90.00
_cell.angle_beta   90.00
_cell.angle_gamma   90.00
#
_symmetry.space_group_name_H-M   'P 1'
#
loop_
_entity.id
_entity.type
_entity.pdbx_description
1 polymer ?
#
loop_
_entity_poly.entity_id
_entity_poly.type
_entity_poly.pdbx_seq_one_letter_code
_entity_poly.pdbx_strand_id
1 'polypeptide(L)'
;MKNLEYLWKKLEGTEVENEYLEKRFAEMSVKEKYILEGAVQIVEVNNALNLINLTEQLSNFDFYYKATDNKTLGEYVARHKECASNEILPFIKMDLLGREYHEDFNGVFTDNGYVYQRNTLKQIYDGSNLDKMTGDDWTVKIKVGNKDYPEGVWVNLPDYEFSSLEPDEMAIALDALGTNKWSRCALLDAKCIFPNIKELAEQYDSIEELISDGNNFGYACDEQGQGMPFFIEHLESAMELEGCTRLDFALDISQNLNCYDFAPKEEKLERYGRLLASKNGIVEPDTILGDNFDYTLYAKADIENRGLEPCKNGFIKSNGEVFHYEFSKDPNSMKISME
;
A
#
# COMPACT_ATOMS: atom_id res chain seq x y z
N MET A 1 19.59 2.68 -18.27
CA MET A 1 19.89 2.61 -16.82
C MET A 1 21.23 3.26 -16.49
N LYS A 2 21.23 4.51 -16.01
CA LYS A 2 22.27 4.93 -15.06
C LYS A 2 22.28 3.88 -13.94
N ASN A 3 23.46 3.42 -13.50
CA ASN A 3 23.57 2.33 -12.51
C ASN A 3 23.13 2.82 -11.12
N LEU A 4 21.82 2.97 -10.94
CA LEU A 4 21.14 3.41 -9.72
C LEU A 4 21.11 2.31 -8.67
N GLU A 5 21.28 1.06 -9.10
CA GLU A 5 21.28 -0.15 -8.25
C GLU A 5 22.34 -0.09 -7.14
N TYR A 6 23.35 0.76 -7.31
CA TYR A 6 24.38 1.03 -6.30
C TYR A 6 24.52 2.52 -5.96
N LEU A 7 23.48 3.33 -6.16
CA LEU A 7 23.49 4.74 -5.82
C LEU A 7 23.85 4.95 -4.34
N TRP A 8 23.21 4.19 -3.45
CA TRP A 8 23.43 4.26 -2.01
C TRP A 8 24.88 4.00 -1.60
N LYS A 9 25.62 3.14 -2.30
CA LYS A 9 27.03 2.81 -1.98
C LYS A 9 27.99 3.99 -2.12
N LYS A 10 27.56 5.07 -2.78
CA LYS A 10 28.36 6.28 -3.01
C LYS A 10 27.99 7.42 -2.08
N LEU A 11 26.93 7.26 -1.30
CA LEU A 11 26.41 8.28 -0.39
C LEU A 11 27.03 8.11 1.00
N GLU A 12 27.23 9.21 1.70
CA GLU A 12 27.56 9.17 3.11
C GLU A 12 26.36 8.67 3.91
N GLY A 13 26.57 7.69 4.77
CA GLY A 13 25.54 7.07 5.60
C GLY A 13 26.14 6.11 6.63
N THR A 14 25.38 5.85 7.68
CA THR A 14 25.69 4.84 8.69
C THR A 14 25.57 3.43 8.13
N GLU A 15 26.16 2.44 8.81
CA GLU A 15 26.03 1.03 8.44
C GLU A 15 24.57 0.58 8.39
N VAL A 16 23.77 0.98 9.38
CA VAL A 16 22.35 0.64 9.49
C VAL A 16 21.51 1.26 8.35
N GLU A 17 21.78 2.50 7.97
CA GLU A 17 21.12 3.13 6.81
C GLU A 17 21.49 2.43 5.49
N ASN A 18 22.74 2.00 5.36
CA ASN A 18 23.21 1.28 4.17
C ASN A 18 22.59 -0.12 4.07
N GLU A 19 22.49 -0.86 5.17
CA GLU A 19 21.77 -2.15 5.22
C GLU A 19 20.29 -1.98 4.85
N TYR A 20 19.66 -0.92 5.35
CA TYR A 20 18.29 -0.58 4.99
C TYR A 20 18.15 -0.31 3.50
N LEU A 21 19.00 0.55 2.93
CA LEU A 21 18.97 0.89 1.51
C LEU A 21 19.29 -0.31 0.62
N GLU A 22 20.22 -1.17 1.01
CA GLU A 22 20.50 -2.41 0.30
C GLU A 22 19.24 -3.28 0.19
N LYS A 23 18.55 -3.49 1.31
CA LYS A 23 17.28 -4.23 1.34
C LYS A 23 16.20 -3.52 0.51
N ARG A 24 16.02 -2.20 0.70
CA ARG A 24 15.01 -1.39 0.00
C ARG A 24 15.16 -1.50 -1.52
N PHE A 25 16.39 -1.38 -2.03
CA PHE A 25 16.67 -1.51 -3.47
C PHE A 25 16.50 -2.93 -3.99
N ALA A 26 16.87 -3.95 -3.21
CA ALA A 26 16.68 -5.36 -3.56
C ALA A 26 15.19 -5.75 -3.66
N GLU A 27 14.32 -5.04 -2.93
CA GLU A 27 12.88 -5.27 -2.83
C GLU A 27 12.03 -4.21 -3.55
N MET A 28 12.67 -3.38 -4.39
CA MET A 28 11.96 -2.38 -5.19
C MET A 28 11.19 -3.02 -6.34
N SER A 29 9.93 -2.62 -6.51
CA SER A 29 9.14 -2.94 -7.70
C SER A 29 9.77 -2.37 -8.97
N VAL A 30 9.36 -2.88 -10.13
CA VAL A 30 9.83 -2.33 -11.41
C VAL A 30 9.44 -0.85 -11.53
N LYS A 31 8.20 -0.52 -11.16
CA LYS A 31 7.67 0.84 -11.22
C LYS A 31 8.43 1.77 -10.27
N GLU A 32 8.69 1.34 -9.03
CA GLU A 32 9.49 2.11 -8.06
C GLU A 32 10.89 2.43 -8.60
N LYS A 33 11.55 1.48 -9.27
CA LYS A 33 12.86 1.71 -9.90
C LYS A 33 12.79 2.76 -11.00
N TYR A 34 11.73 2.73 -11.82
CA TYR A 34 11.53 3.72 -12.88
C TYR A 34 11.19 5.11 -12.34
N ILE A 35 10.36 5.19 -11.31
CA ILE A 35 10.07 6.44 -10.60
C ILE A 35 11.36 7.01 -10.02
N LEU A 36 12.13 6.19 -9.29
CA LEU A 36 13.38 6.61 -8.67
C LEU A 36 14.37 7.17 -9.69
N GLU A 37 14.47 6.58 -10.90
CA GLU A 37 15.34 7.07 -11.97
C GLU A 37 15.07 8.52 -12.38
N GLY A 38 13.79 8.93 -12.38
CA GLY A 38 13.42 10.32 -12.60
C GLY A 38 13.54 11.17 -11.33
N ALA A 39 13.09 10.62 -10.20
CA ALA A 39 13.01 11.34 -8.93
C ALA A 39 14.38 11.88 -8.46
N VAL A 40 15.46 11.11 -8.62
CA VAL A 40 16.84 11.55 -8.28
C VAL A 40 17.39 12.65 -9.19
N GLN A 41 16.70 12.98 -10.30
CA GLN A 41 17.03 14.10 -11.16
C GLN A 41 16.24 15.36 -10.81
N ILE A 42 15.11 15.20 -10.10
CA ILE A 42 14.24 16.29 -9.63
C ILE A 42 14.66 16.73 -8.23
N VAL A 43 14.94 15.76 -7.35
CA VAL A 43 15.27 15.98 -5.94
C VAL A 43 16.75 15.75 -5.71
N GLU A 44 17.38 16.67 -4.98
CA GLU A 44 18.78 16.56 -4.60
C GLU A 44 18.98 15.45 -3.57
N VAL A 45 19.90 14.52 -3.85
CA VAL A 45 20.24 13.39 -2.98
C VAL A 45 21.73 13.42 -2.67
N ASN A 46 22.08 13.89 -1.46
CA ASN A 46 23.48 14.09 -1.06
C ASN A 46 23.99 13.03 -0.07
N ASN A 47 23.10 12.36 0.65
CA ASN A 47 23.44 11.37 1.67
C ASN A 47 22.33 10.30 1.80
N ALA A 48 22.60 9.28 2.63
CA ALA A 48 21.67 8.18 2.87
C ALA A 48 20.33 8.67 3.45
N LEU A 49 20.33 9.67 4.35
CA LEU A 49 19.11 10.27 4.90
C LEU A 49 18.20 10.83 3.79
N ASN A 50 18.76 11.56 2.82
CA ASN A 50 18.00 12.07 1.67
C ASN A 50 17.43 10.93 0.82
N LEU A 51 18.25 9.91 0.56
CA LEU A 51 17.83 8.78 -0.26
C LEU A 51 16.72 7.97 0.42
N ILE A 52 16.81 7.71 1.73
CA ILE A 52 15.77 7.04 2.52
C ILE A 52 14.48 7.85 2.42
N ASN A 53 14.52 9.14 2.76
CA ASN A 53 13.33 9.99 2.66
C ASN A 53 12.71 9.99 1.25
N LEU A 54 13.54 9.93 0.20
CA LEU A 54 13.06 9.83 -1.17
C LEU A 54 12.39 8.47 -1.47
N THR A 55 13.04 7.36 -1.12
CA THR A 55 12.54 6.01 -1.41
C THR A 55 11.31 5.60 -0.60
N GLU A 56 11.03 6.31 0.49
CA GLU A 56 9.83 6.15 1.32
C GLU A 56 8.65 7.02 0.86
N GLN A 57 8.81 7.79 -0.21
CA GLN A 57 7.83 8.78 -0.67
C GLN A 57 7.75 8.83 -2.21
N LEU A 58 8.01 7.71 -2.89
CA LEU A 58 7.90 7.63 -4.36
C LEU A 58 6.45 7.80 -4.84
N SER A 59 5.46 7.49 -4.01
CA SER A 59 4.02 7.81 -4.17
C SER A 59 3.71 9.30 -4.33
N ASN A 60 4.66 10.19 -3.99
CA ASN A 60 4.57 11.63 -4.25
C ASN A 60 5.04 12.04 -5.66
N PHE A 61 5.40 11.08 -6.50
CA PHE A 61 5.74 11.29 -7.90
C PHE A 61 4.71 10.56 -8.78
N ASP A 62 4.35 11.20 -9.89
CA ASP A 62 3.61 10.54 -10.95
C ASP A 62 4.60 10.02 -12.00
N PHE A 63 4.31 8.83 -12.53
CA PHE A 63 5.12 8.18 -13.56
C PHE A 63 4.26 7.73 -14.73
N TYR A 64 4.59 8.24 -15.91
CA TYR A 64 3.91 7.92 -17.15
C TYR A 64 4.75 6.95 -17.95
N TYR A 65 4.36 5.69 -17.89
CA TYR A 65 5.10 4.58 -18.46
C TYR A 65 5.20 4.70 -20.00
N LYS A 66 6.41 4.49 -20.54
CA LYS A 66 6.74 4.59 -21.98
C LYS A 66 6.58 5.98 -22.61
N ALA A 67 6.29 7.03 -21.83
CA ALA A 67 6.33 8.42 -22.27
C ALA A 67 7.79 8.95 -22.23
N THR A 68 8.61 8.61 -23.22
CA THR A 68 10.06 8.91 -23.22
C THR A 68 10.44 10.20 -23.98
N ASP A 69 9.49 10.84 -24.63
CA ASP A 69 9.65 12.12 -25.32
C ASP A 69 8.33 12.92 -25.33
N ASN A 70 8.37 14.16 -25.82
CA ASN A 70 7.17 15.02 -25.87
C ASN A 70 6.02 14.39 -26.67
N LYS A 71 6.31 13.65 -27.74
CA LYS A 71 5.27 13.06 -28.57
C LYS A 71 4.56 11.93 -27.81
N THR A 72 5.32 11.00 -27.23
CA THR A 72 4.80 9.87 -26.45
C THR A 72 4.16 10.34 -25.14
N LEU A 73 4.64 11.42 -24.53
CA LEU A 73 3.98 12.09 -23.40
C LEU A 73 2.61 12.66 -23.81
N GLY A 74 2.53 13.35 -24.95
CA GLY A 74 1.25 13.85 -25.46
C GLY A 74 0.27 12.72 -25.77
N GLU A 75 0.76 11.61 -26.34
CA GLU A 75 -0.06 10.40 -26.55
C GLU A 75 -0.55 9.81 -25.24
N TYR A 76 0.30 9.73 -24.21
CA TYR A 76 -0.07 9.24 -22.89
C TYR A 76 -1.16 10.12 -22.25
N VAL A 77 -0.92 11.42 -22.18
CA VAL A 77 -1.86 12.40 -21.60
C VAL A 77 -3.21 12.35 -22.31
N ALA A 78 -3.21 12.38 -23.65
CA ALA A 78 -4.44 12.32 -24.43
C ALA A 78 -5.25 11.04 -24.12
N ARG A 79 -4.59 9.89 -24.04
CA ARG A 79 -5.27 8.60 -23.86
C ARG A 79 -5.71 8.35 -22.42
N HIS A 80 -4.81 8.57 -21.46
CA HIS A 80 -4.98 8.09 -20.09
C HIS A 80 -5.43 9.19 -19.13
N LYS A 81 -5.04 10.45 -19.34
CA LYS A 81 -5.43 11.57 -18.47
C LYS A 81 -6.69 12.27 -18.96
N GLU A 82 -6.77 12.51 -20.27
CA GLU A 82 -7.89 13.21 -20.90
C GLU A 82 -8.95 12.25 -21.47
N CYS A 83 -8.71 10.93 -21.43
CA CYS A 83 -9.63 9.90 -21.94
C CYS A 83 -10.11 10.16 -23.39
N ALA A 84 -9.25 10.73 -24.24
CA ALA A 84 -9.61 11.08 -25.62
C ALA A 84 -9.94 9.82 -26.43
N SER A 85 -11.09 9.85 -27.12
CA SER A 85 -11.56 8.72 -27.91
C SER A 85 -10.66 8.48 -29.14
N ASN A 86 -10.61 7.24 -29.63
CA ASN A 86 -9.84 6.86 -30.82
C ASN A 86 -10.20 7.70 -32.07
N GLU A 87 -11.40 8.26 -32.13
CA GLU A 87 -11.85 9.15 -33.20
C GLU A 87 -11.20 10.54 -33.14
N ILE A 88 -10.90 11.03 -31.93
CA ILE A 88 -10.34 12.37 -31.70
C ILE A 88 -8.81 12.34 -31.79
N LEU A 89 -8.16 11.24 -31.37
CA LEU A 89 -6.68 11.14 -31.33
C LEU A 89 -5.97 11.58 -32.62
N PRO A 90 -6.45 11.27 -33.85
CA PRO A 90 -5.81 11.74 -35.08
C PRO A 90 -5.79 13.26 -35.26
N PHE A 91 -6.65 14.00 -34.54
CA PHE A 91 -6.75 15.46 -34.60
C PHE A 91 -5.94 16.17 -33.50
N ILE A 92 -5.34 15.41 -32.56
CA ILE A 92 -4.52 15.96 -31.48
C ILE A 92 -3.08 16.11 -31.96
N LYS A 93 -2.50 17.29 -31.71
CA LYS A 93 -1.08 17.56 -31.98
C LYS A 93 -0.24 17.02 -30.82
N MET A 94 0.06 15.71 -30.83
CA MET A 94 0.70 15.02 -29.71
C MET A 94 2.02 15.66 -29.25
N ASP A 95 2.93 16.02 -30.18
CA ASP A 95 4.20 16.67 -29.81
C ASP A 95 4.00 18.03 -29.12
N LEU A 96 2.98 18.79 -29.53
CA LEU A 96 2.65 20.07 -28.90
C LEU A 96 2.04 19.84 -27.52
N LEU A 97 1.05 18.95 -27.42
CA LEU A 97 0.38 18.63 -26.15
C LEU A 97 1.40 18.16 -25.10
N GLY A 98 2.28 17.22 -25.45
CA GLY A 98 3.26 16.73 -24.48
C GLY A 98 4.34 17.75 -24.16
N ARG A 99 4.68 18.67 -25.06
CA ARG A 99 5.59 19.79 -24.75
C ARG A 99 4.96 20.76 -23.76
N GLU A 100 3.72 21.17 -24.00
CA GLU A 100 2.97 22.05 -23.08
C GLU A 100 2.85 21.39 -21.70
N TYR A 101 2.51 20.10 -21.67
CA TYR A 101 2.46 19.32 -20.43
C TYR A 101 3.83 19.26 -19.73
N HIS A 102 4.91 19.01 -20.48
CA HIS A 102 6.25 18.96 -19.93
C HIS A 102 6.68 20.29 -19.31
N GLU A 103 6.34 21.41 -19.95
CA GLU A 103 6.62 22.77 -19.47
C GLU A 103 5.83 23.11 -18.20
N ASP A 104 4.55 22.69 -18.12
CA ASP A 104 3.68 22.98 -16.98
C ASP A 104 4.10 22.22 -15.70
N PHE A 105 4.48 20.94 -15.84
CA PHE A 105 4.81 20.07 -14.70
C PHE A 105 6.30 20.00 -14.38
N ASN A 106 7.17 20.45 -15.28
CA ASN A 106 8.63 20.50 -15.11
C ASN A 106 9.24 19.15 -14.64
N GLY A 107 8.68 18.05 -15.14
CA GLY A 107 9.21 16.69 -14.93
C GLY A 107 10.41 16.35 -15.81
N VAL A 108 10.82 15.09 -15.76
CA VAL A 108 12.00 14.57 -16.47
C VAL A 108 11.66 13.34 -17.30
N PHE A 109 12.25 13.25 -18.49
CA PHE A 109 12.23 12.04 -19.31
C PHE A 109 13.34 11.08 -18.88
N THR A 110 13.00 9.79 -18.78
CA THR A 110 13.92 8.68 -18.52
C THR A 110 13.87 7.68 -19.67
N ASP A 111 14.69 6.62 -19.60
CA ASP A 111 14.65 5.53 -20.58
C ASP A 111 13.29 4.80 -20.58
N ASN A 112 12.52 4.89 -19.49
CA ASN A 112 11.31 4.08 -19.26
C ASN A 112 10.02 4.91 -19.20
N GLY A 113 10.10 6.24 -19.15
CA GLY A 113 8.92 7.09 -19.13
C GLY A 113 9.18 8.52 -18.68
N TYR A 114 8.12 9.17 -18.22
CA TYR A 114 8.15 10.55 -17.74
C TYR A 114 7.81 10.58 -16.25
N VAL A 115 8.62 11.27 -15.45
CA VAL A 115 8.43 11.40 -13.99
C VAL A 115 8.31 12.86 -13.62
N TYR A 116 7.34 13.22 -12.78
CA TYR A 116 7.31 14.54 -12.15
C TYR A 116 6.87 14.44 -10.69
N GLN A 117 7.27 15.43 -9.90
CA GLN A 117 6.89 15.50 -8.49
C GLN A 117 5.51 16.11 -8.34
N ARG A 118 4.56 15.33 -7.82
CA ARG A 118 3.19 15.76 -7.56
C ARG A 118 3.06 16.54 -6.25
N ASN A 119 3.72 16.05 -5.19
CA ASN A 119 3.64 16.63 -3.86
C ASN A 119 5.02 16.96 -3.28
N THR A 120 5.09 17.97 -2.43
CA THR A 120 6.31 18.29 -1.67
C THR A 120 6.67 17.16 -0.71
N LEU A 121 7.93 16.71 -0.77
CA LEU A 121 8.45 15.69 0.14
C LEU A 121 8.63 16.24 1.56
N LYS A 122 8.41 15.38 2.54
CA LYS A 122 8.62 15.70 3.96
C LYS A 122 9.83 14.93 4.49
N GLN A 123 10.46 15.45 5.55
CA GLN A 123 11.46 14.69 6.29
C GLN A 123 10.73 13.75 7.26
N ILE A 124 10.48 12.51 6.83
CA ILE A 124 9.84 11.46 7.64
C ILE A 124 10.86 10.56 8.34
N TYR A 125 12.06 10.43 7.78
CA TYR A 125 13.22 9.81 8.44
C TYR A 125 14.15 10.89 8.96
N ASP A 126 14.48 10.85 10.26
CA ASP A 126 15.29 11.86 10.95
C ASP A 126 16.61 11.33 11.52
N GLY A 127 16.97 10.09 11.18
CA GLY A 127 18.15 9.40 11.72
C GLY A 127 17.85 8.48 12.92
N SER A 128 16.69 8.62 13.57
CA SER A 128 16.37 7.91 14.82
C SER A 128 15.22 6.89 14.71
N ASN A 129 14.47 6.92 13.61
CA ASN A 129 13.19 6.21 13.46
C ASN A 129 13.15 5.26 12.25
N LEU A 130 14.30 4.66 11.89
CA LEU A 130 14.41 3.79 10.72
C LEU A 130 13.48 2.57 10.81
N ASP A 131 13.18 2.11 12.03
CA ASP A 131 12.24 1.02 12.34
C ASP A 131 10.81 1.30 11.88
N LYS A 132 10.47 2.57 11.60
CA LYS A 132 9.16 2.98 11.11
C LYS A 132 9.08 3.08 9.59
N MET A 133 10.21 2.92 8.89
CA MET A 133 10.26 2.99 7.43
C MET A 133 9.80 1.65 6.84
N THR A 134 8.99 1.70 5.80
CA THR A 134 8.27 0.51 5.27
C THR A 134 8.50 0.28 3.79
N GLY A 135 9.13 1.23 3.09
CA GLY A 135 9.38 1.14 1.67
C GLY A 135 8.23 1.63 0.80
N ASP A 136 7.47 2.62 1.27
CA ASP A 136 6.32 3.27 0.59
C ASP A 136 5.05 2.38 0.48
N ASP A 137 4.00 2.88 -0.16
CA ASP A 137 2.64 2.29 -0.18
C ASP A 137 2.56 0.87 -0.79
N TRP A 138 2.57 -0.17 0.04
CA TRP A 138 2.25 -1.56 -0.34
C TRP A 138 1.63 -2.35 0.82
N THR A 139 0.69 -3.25 0.50
CA THR A 139 0.14 -4.22 1.46
C THR A 139 0.72 -5.62 1.26
N VAL A 140 0.89 -6.02 -0.01
CA VAL A 140 1.53 -7.28 -0.41
C VAL A 140 2.60 -7.00 -1.45
N LYS A 141 3.74 -7.68 -1.35
CA LYS A 141 4.78 -7.72 -2.37
C LYS A 141 4.94 -9.14 -2.89
N ILE A 142 4.99 -9.30 -4.20
CA ILE A 142 5.32 -10.58 -4.83
C ILE A 142 6.55 -10.43 -5.70
N LYS A 143 7.42 -11.43 -5.68
CA LYS A 143 8.53 -11.56 -6.61
C LYS A 143 8.20 -12.64 -7.61
N VAL A 144 8.19 -12.28 -8.89
CA VAL A 144 7.79 -13.17 -9.98
C VAL A 144 8.89 -13.24 -11.02
N GLY A 145 9.22 -14.46 -11.46
CA GLY A 145 10.23 -14.70 -12.49
C GLY A 145 9.73 -15.63 -13.57
N ASN A 146 10.51 -15.79 -14.63
CA ASN A 146 10.25 -16.77 -15.67
C ASN A 146 11.57 -17.35 -16.20
N LYS A 147 11.51 -18.18 -17.25
CA LYS A 147 12.72 -18.83 -17.79
C LYS A 147 13.76 -17.85 -18.33
N ASP A 148 13.30 -16.76 -18.92
CA ASP A 148 14.18 -15.73 -19.52
C ASP A 148 14.71 -14.76 -18.46
N TYR A 149 13.94 -14.58 -17.37
CA TYR A 149 14.25 -13.71 -16.24
C TYR A 149 14.15 -14.48 -14.90
N PRO A 150 15.12 -15.37 -14.60
CA PRO A 150 15.05 -16.26 -13.45
C PRO A 150 15.21 -15.54 -12.11
N GLU A 151 15.91 -14.40 -12.08
CA GLU A 151 16.02 -13.55 -10.88
C GLU A 151 14.70 -12.88 -10.51
N GLY A 152 13.79 -12.75 -11.48
CA GLY A 152 12.47 -12.15 -11.33
C GLY A 152 12.46 -10.65 -11.02
N VAL A 153 11.26 -10.13 -10.88
CA VAL A 153 10.98 -8.73 -10.54
C VAL A 153 9.99 -8.66 -9.40
N TRP A 154 10.06 -7.59 -8.60
CA TRP A 154 9.07 -7.31 -7.56
C TRP A 154 7.88 -6.54 -8.12
N VAL A 155 6.72 -6.81 -7.53
CA VAL A 155 5.44 -6.16 -7.82
C VAL A 155 4.80 -5.81 -6.47
N ASN A 156 4.34 -4.57 -6.33
CA ASN A 156 3.59 -4.10 -5.18
C ASN A 156 2.09 -4.27 -5.45
N LEU A 157 1.33 -4.70 -4.43
CA LEU A 157 -0.12 -4.77 -4.43
C LEU A 157 -0.68 -3.89 -3.29
N PRO A 158 -1.81 -3.20 -3.49
CA PRO A 158 -2.71 -3.36 -4.64
C PRO A 158 -2.24 -2.66 -5.92
N ASP A 159 -2.61 -3.22 -7.06
CA ASP A 159 -2.43 -2.64 -8.38
C ASP A 159 -3.65 -1.78 -8.73
N TYR A 160 -3.49 -0.48 -8.93
CA TYR A 160 -4.61 0.46 -9.08
C TYR A 160 -5.10 0.59 -10.54
N GLU A 161 -4.75 -0.36 -11.42
CA GLU A 161 -5.06 -0.34 -12.86
C GLU A 161 -6.55 -0.07 -13.15
N PHE A 162 -7.47 -0.68 -12.38
CA PHE A 162 -8.92 -0.50 -12.56
C PHE A 162 -9.40 0.95 -12.34
N SER A 163 -8.68 1.73 -11.53
CA SER A 163 -9.05 3.10 -11.19
C SER A 163 -8.47 4.15 -12.16
N SER A 164 -7.35 3.84 -12.83
CA SER A 164 -6.54 4.82 -13.56
C SER A 164 -6.57 4.68 -15.08
N LEU A 165 -6.95 3.50 -15.63
CA LEU A 165 -6.76 3.16 -17.06
C LEU A 165 -5.29 3.30 -17.53
N GLU A 166 -4.36 3.45 -16.59
CA GLU A 166 -2.92 3.62 -16.83
C GLU A 166 -2.22 2.27 -16.67
N PRO A 167 -1.12 2.01 -17.41
CA PRO A 167 -0.26 0.87 -17.12
C PRO A 167 0.30 0.99 -15.70
N ASP A 168 -0.15 0.11 -14.81
CA ASP A 168 0.22 0.13 -13.41
C ASP A 168 1.25 -0.97 -13.07
N GLU A 169 1.51 -1.25 -11.79
CA GLU A 169 2.50 -2.19 -11.26
C GLU A 169 2.51 -3.53 -12.02
N MET A 170 1.34 -4.16 -12.20
CA MET A 170 1.24 -5.46 -12.86
C MET A 170 1.62 -5.41 -14.35
N ALA A 171 1.08 -4.43 -15.08
CA ALA A 171 1.33 -4.28 -16.51
C ALA A 171 2.82 -3.97 -16.79
N ILE A 172 3.41 -3.11 -15.97
CA ILE A 172 4.83 -2.76 -16.03
C ILE A 172 5.72 -3.98 -15.74
N ALA A 173 5.38 -4.77 -14.71
CA ALA A 173 6.13 -5.96 -14.35
C ALA A 173 6.09 -7.05 -15.42
N LEU A 174 4.92 -7.29 -16.03
CA LEU A 174 4.77 -8.25 -17.12
C LEU A 174 5.61 -7.85 -18.35
N ASP A 175 5.60 -6.58 -18.74
CA ASP A 175 6.42 -6.06 -19.84
C ASP A 175 7.92 -6.22 -19.54
N ALA A 176 8.35 -5.92 -18.31
CA ALA A 176 9.73 -6.11 -17.88
C ALA A 176 10.17 -7.59 -17.90
N LEU A 177 9.24 -8.52 -17.68
CA LEU A 177 9.45 -9.97 -17.81
C LEU A 177 9.31 -10.48 -19.25
N GLY A 178 9.02 -9.61 -20.23
CA GLY A 178 8.86 -9.99 -21.64
C GLY A 178 7.64 -10.89 -21.90
N THR A 179 6.61 -10.82 -21.05
CA THR A 179 5.40 -11.64 -21.13
C THR A 179 4.14 -10.80 -20.93
N ASN A 180 2.98 -11.38 -21.18
CA ASN A 180 1.68 -10.74 -20.96
C ASN A 180 0.72 -11.63 -20.18
N LYS A 181 1.25 -12.66 -19.50
CA LYS A 181 0.47 -13.66 -18.77
C LYS A 181 1.21 -14.13 -17.53
N TRP A 182 0.54 -14.07 -16.38
CA TRP A 182 1.01 -14.58 -15.09
C TRP A 182 1.23 -16.09 -15.09
N SER A 183 0.36 -16.87 -15.74
CA SER A 183 0.56 -18.32 -16.01
C SER A 183 1.88 -18.71 -16.72
N ARG A 184 2.67 -17.75 -17.23
CA ARG A 184 4.03 -18.00 -17.78
C ARG A 184 5.15 -17.67 -16.79
N CYS A 185 4.80 -17.24 -15.59
CA CYS A 185 5.70 -16.88 -14.52
C CYS A 185 5.64 -17.90 -13.38
N ALA A 186 6.63 -17.84 -12.50
CA ALA A 186 6.69 -18.57 -11.24
C ALA A 186 6.85 -17.55 -10.10
N LEU A 187 6.17 -17.84 -8.98
CA LEU A 187 6.34 -17.09 -7.75
C LEU A 187 7.68 -17.48 -7.12
N LEU A 188 8.52 -16.49 -6.83
CA LEU A 188 9.85 -16.66 -6.23
C LEU A 188 9.86 -16.26 -4.76
N ASP A 189 9.07 -15.26 -4.39
CA ASP A 189 8.94 -14.75 -3.02
C ASP A 189 7.60 -14.01 -2.88
N ALA A 190 7.08 -13.93 -1.65
CA ALA A 190 5.89 -13.15 -1.34
C ALA A 190 5.93 -12.66 0.11
N LYS A 191 5.54 -11.40 0.33
CA LYS A 191 5.58 -10.72 1.63
C LYS A 191 4.30 -9.93 1.84
N CYS A 192 3.90 -9.79 3.10
CA CYS A 192 2.79 -8.94 3.52
C CYS A 192 3.30 -7.94 4.57
N ILE A 193 2.74 -6.74 4.59
CA ILE A 193 3.06 -5.73 5.61
C ILE A 193 2.63 -6.19 7.01
N PHE A 194 1.60 -7.06 7.07
CA PHE A 194 1.12 -7.66 8.31
C PHE A 194 1.96 -8.91 8.66
N PRO A 195 2.77 -8.87 9.74
CA PRO A 195 3.76 -9.91 10.03
C PRO A 195 3.16 -11.23 10.53
N ASN A 196 1.88 -11.25 10.90
CA ASN A 196 1.18 -12.48 11.27
C ASN A 196 0.82 -13.33 10.06
N ILE A 197 0.78 -12.75 8.85
CA ILE A 197 0.63 -13.51 7.60
C ILE A 197 1.95 -14.17 7.25
N LYS A 198 1.96 -15.51 7.23
CA LYS A 198 3.18 -16.32 7.13
C LYS A 198 3.15 -17.24 5.92
N GLU A 199 4.31 -17.55 5.36
CA GLU A 199 4.42 -18.52 4.26
C GLU A 199 3.51 -18.15 3.07
N LEU A 200 3.37 -16.84 2.78
CA LEU A 200 2.39 -16.33 1.81
C LEU A 200 2.52 -16.98 0.42
N ALA A 201 3.76 -17.28 0.00
CA ALA A 201 4.03 -17.95 -1.27
C ALA A 201 3.49 -19.39 -1.37
N GLU A 202 3.21 -20.02 -0.23
CA GLU A 202 2.70 -21.40 -0.13
C GLU A 202 1.18 -21.45 0.11
N GLN A 203 0.52 -20.29 0.31
CA GLN A 203 -0.91 -20.24 0.66
C GLN A 203 -1.86 -20.46 -0.52
N TYR A 204 -1.37 -20.30 -1.74
CA TYR A 204 -2.16 -20.23 -2.98
C TYR A 204 -1.67 -21.23 -4.02
N ASP A 205 -2.61 -21.78 -4.80
CA ASP A 205 -2.30 -22.74 -5.87
C ASP A 205 -1.83 -22.02 -7.15
N SER A 206 -2.13 -20.72 -7.30
CA SER A 206 -1.75 -19.90 -8.44
C SER A 206 -1.34 -18.47 -8.07
N ILE A 207 -0.54 -17.85 -8.93
CA ILE A 207 -0.14 -16.43 -8.79
C ILE A 207 -1.37 -15.53 -8.93
N GLU A 208 -2.28 -15.88 -9.84
CA GLU A 208 -3.49 -15.11 -10.11
C GLU A 208 -4.43 -15.02 -8.88
N GLU A 209 -4.59 -16.10 -8.12
CA GLU A 209 -5.37 -16.08 -6.86
C GLU A 209 -4.70 -15.21 -5.80
N LEU A 210 -3.37 -15.35 -5.61
CA LEU A 210 -2.61 -14.50 -4.69
C LEU A 210 -2.71 -13.01 -5.06
N ILE A 211 -2.62 -12.69 -6.36
CA ILE A 211 -2.78 -11.32 -6.86
C ILE A 211 -4.19 -10.82 -6.57
N SER A 212 -5.22 -11.62 -6.82
CA SER A 212 -6.62 -11.25 -6.57
C SER A 212 -6.84 -10.89 -5.10
N ASP A 213 -6.45 -11.77 -4.18
CA ASP A 213 -6.63 -11.54 -2.74
C ASP A 213 -5.72 -10.42 -2.23
N GLY A 214 -4.48 -10.35 -2.72
CA GLY A 214 -3.53 -9.29 -2.38
C GLY A 214 -4.04 -7.91 -2.79
N ASN A 215 -4.65 -7.80 -3.97
CA ASN A 215 -5.30 -6.57 -4.42
C ASN A 215 -6.51 -6.23 -3.55
N ASN A 216 -7.44 -7.16 -3.37
CA ASN A 216 -8.67 -6.94 -2.60
C ASN A 216 -8.37 -6.53 -1.15
N PHE A 217 -7.38 -7.19 -0.52
CA PHE A 217 -6.97 -6.87 0.83
C PHE A 217 -6.23 -5.52 0.91
N GLY A 218 -5.39 -5.22 -0.08
CA GLY A 218 -4.78 -3.91 -0.24
C GLY A 218 -5.81 -2.79 -0.29
N TYR A 219 -6.80 -2.90 -1.19
CA TYR A 219 -7.88 -1.91 -1.30
C TYR A 219 -8.66 -1.75 0.01
N ALA A 220 -8.97 -2.85 0.71
CA ALA A 220 -9.66 -2.79 2.00
C ALA A 220 -8.86 -2.00 3.05
N CYS A 221 -7.53 -2.13 3.02
CA CYS A 221 -6.60 -1.41 3.89
C CYS A 221 -6.49 0.08 3.53
N ASP A 222 -6.39 0.40 2.24
CA ASP A 222 -6.27 1.79 1.77
C ASP A 222 -7.57 2.59 1.96
N GLU A 223 -8.73 1.95 1.76
CA GLU A 223 -10.05 2.55 2.01
C GLU A 223 -10.41 2.61 3.50
N GLN A 224 -9.62 1.95 4.35
CA GLN A 224 -9.80 1.91 5.81
C GLN A 224 -11.23 1.55 6.23
N GLY A 225 -11.85 0.56 5.57
CA GLY A 225 -13.24 0.20 5.82
C GLY A 225 -14.21 1.39 5.65
N GLN A 226 -14.00 2.17 4.58
CA GLN A 226 -14.74 3.40 4.26
C GLN A 226 -14.54 4.51 5.31
N GLY A 227 -13.30 4.67 5.78
CA GLY A 227 -12.92 5.70 6.76
C GLY A 227 -13.29 5.34 8.20
N MET A 228 -13.38 4.05 8.53
CA MET A 228 -13.57 3.57 9.91
C MET A 228 -12.43 4.08 10.81
N PRO A 229 -12.73 4.75 11.94
CA PRO A 229 -11.70 5.15 12.89
C PRO A 229 -10.94 3.94 13.44
N PHE A 230 -9.61 4.03 13.46
CA PHE A 230 -8.73 2.98 13.99
C PHE A 230 -8.85 1.64 13.24
N PHE A 231 -9.17 1.68 11.93
CA PHE A 231 -9.38 0.48 11.11
C PHE A 231 -8.22 -0.52 11.19
N ILE A 232 -6.97 -0.07 10.99
CA ILE A 232 -5.81 -0.96 10.98
C ILE A 232 -5.61 -1.61 12.35
N GLU A 233 -5.72 -0.85 13.45
CA GLU A 233 -5.59 -1.39 14.80
C GLU A 233 -6.71 -2.37 15.14
N HIS A 234 -7.92 -2.11 14.66
CA HIS A 234 -9.05 -3.02 14.80
C HIS A 234 -8.81 -4.31 14.02
N LEU A 235 -8.39 -4.20 12.76
CA LEU A 235 -8.07 -5.33 11.88
C LEU A 235 -6.97 -6.21 12.46
N GLU A 236 -5.83 -5.63 12.87
CA GLU A 236 -4.74 -6.37 13.49
C GLU A 236 -5.17 -7.08 14.78
N SER A 237 -6.04 -6.44 15.58
CA SER A 237 -6.55 -7.04 16.82
C SER A 237 -7.51 -8.20 16.53
N ALA A 238 -8.35 -8.08 15.50
CA ALA A 238 -9.25 -9.14 15.07
C ALA A 238 -8.45 -10.32 14.49
N MET A 239 -7.42 -10.04 13.68
CA MET A 239 -6.49 -11.05 13.17
C MET A 239 -5.74 -11.77 14.29
N GLU A 240 -5.33 -11.05 15.35
CA GLU A 240 -4.73 -11.65 16.55
C GLU A 240 -5.72 -12.57 17.27
N LEU A 241 -6.95 -12.09 17.51
CA LEU A 241 -8.01 -12.84 18.19
C LEU A 241 -8.36 -14.15 17.46
N GLU A 242 -8.43 -14.10 16.13
CA GLU A 242 -8.74 -15.25 15.28
C GLU A 242 -7.53 -16.16 15.00
N GLY A 243 -6.33 -15.79 15.47
CA GLY A 243 -5.10 -16.53 15.16
C GLY A 243 -4.79 -16.55 13.65
N CYS A 244 -5.17 -15.48 12.94
CA CYS A 244 -5.07 -15.39 11.50
C CYS A 244 -3.61 -15.40 11.03
N THR A 245 -3.30 -16.32 10.11
CA THR A 245 -1.98 -16.45 9.48
C THR A 245 -2.05 -16.46 7.96
N ARG A 246 -3.25 -16.40 7.38
CA ARG A 246 -3.50 -16.47 5.94
C ARG A 246 -4.08 -15.16 5.39
N LEU A 247 -3.70 -14.81 4.16
CA LEU A 247 -4.13 -13.59 3.50
C LEU A 247 -5.63 -13.61 3.17
N ASP A 248 -6.14 -14.71 2.61
CA ASP A 248 -7.57 -14.92 2.34
C ASP A 248 -8.44 -14.72 3.59
N PHE A 249 -7.99 -15.23 4.73
CA PHE A 249 -8.70 -15.08 6.00
C PHE A 249 -8.58 -13.66 6.57
N ALA A 250 -7.45 -12.98 6.39
CA ALA A 250 -7.32 -11.57 6.73
C ALA A 250 -8.28 -10.69 5.91
N LEU A 251 -8.47 -11.04 4.64
CA LEU A 251 -9.46 -10.38 3.78
C LEU A 251 -10.88 -10.58 4.30
N ASP A 252 -11.29 -11.81 4.63
CA ASP A 252 -12.59 -12.05 5.27
C ASP A 252 -12.73 -11.24 6.58
N ILE A 253 -11.72 -11.24 7.45
CA ILE A 253 -11.76 -10.48 8.71
C ILE A 253 -11.93 -8.99 8.45
N SER A 254 -11.23 -8.43 7.45
CA SER A 254 -11.36 -7.00 7.10
C SER A 254 -12.77 -6.59 6.68
N GLN A 255 -13.53 -7.53 6.10
CA GLN A 255 -14.93 -7.31 5.70
C GLN A 255 -15.93 -7.62 6.82
N ASN A 256 -15.50 -8.32 7.86
CA ASN A 256 -16.32 -8.76 8.98
C ASN A 256 -15.94 -8.06 10.30
N LEU A 257 -15.30 -6.88 10.26
CA LEU A 257 -14.91 -6.15 11.48
C LEU A 257 -16.09 -5.80 12.40
N ASN A 258 -17.31 -5.77 11.88
CA ASN A 258 -18.53 -5.63 12.67
C ASN A 258 -18.80 -6.82 13.61
N CYS A 259 -18.13 -7.96 13.44
CA CYS A 259 -18.20 -9.12 14.34
C CYS A 259 -17.36 -8.95 15.63
N TYR A 260 -16.65 -7.82 15.75
CA TYR A 260 -15.77 -7.55 16.87
C TYR A 260 -16.10 -6.19 17.48
N ASP A 261 -16.21 -6.20 18.80
CA ASP A 261 -16.18 -4.99 19.59
C ASP A 261 -14.71 -4.59 19.83
N PHE A 262 -14.35 -3.35 19.48
CA PHE A 262 -12.99 -2.85 19.62
C PHE A 262 -12.92 -1.49 20.32
N ALA A 263 -11.83 -1.29 21.05
CA ALA A 263 -11.36 0.00 21.54
C ALA A 263 -9.83 0.09 21.41
N PRO A 264 -9.27 1.26 21.02
CA PRO A 264 -7.83 1.40 20.83
C PRO A 264 -7.07 1.46 22.17
N LYS A 265 -5.74 1.47 22.09
CA LYS A 265 -4.84 1.64 23.24
C LYS A 265 -5.07 2.93 24.03
N GLU A 266 -4.53 2.95 25.25
CA GLU A 266 -4.65 4.04 26.22
C GLU A 266 -4.35 5.43 25.64
N GLU A 267 -3.31 5.57 24.82
CA GLU A 267 -2.91 6.85 24.22
C GLU A 267 -3.94 7.42 23.23
N LYS A 268 -4.90 6.61 22.77
CA LYS A 268 -5.97 6.99 21.82
C LYS A 268 -7.35 7.04 22.47
N LEU A 269 -7.48 6.72 23.76
CA LEU A 269 -8.78 6.64 24.44
C LEU A 269 -9.53 7.97 24.51
N GLU A 270 -8.82 9.09 24.55
CA GLU A 270 -9.46 10.41 24.53
C GLU A 270 -10.24 10.62 23.23
N ARG A 271 -9.57 10.43 22.08
CA ARG A 271 -10.18 10.53 20.74
C ARG A 271 -11.30 9.51 20.57
N TYR A 272 -11.06 8.28 21.02
CA TYR A 272 -12.07 7.22 20.97
C TYR A 272 -13.31 7.58 21.79
N GLY A 273 -13.13 8.06 23.02
CA GLY A 273 -14.20 8.48 23.92
C GLY A 273 -15.03 9.61 23.32
N ARG A 274 -14.40 10.57 22.62
CA ARG A 274 -15.13 11.62 21.88
C ARG A 274 -16.03 11.04 20.78
N LEU A 275 -15.49 10.16 19.95
CA LEU A 275 -16.23 9.50 18.88
C LEU A 275 -17.41 8.70 19.46
N LEU A 276 -17.17 7.94 20.52
CA LEU A 276 -18.18 7.13 21.19
C LEU A 276 -19.28 7.99 21.83
N ALA A 277 -18.91 9.02 22.58
CA ALA A 277 -19.87 9.88 23.27
C ALA A 277 -20.75 10.67 22.26
N SER A 278 -20.15 11.12 21.16
CA SER A 278 -20.88 11.74 20.05
C SER A 278 -21.81 10.75 19.34
N LYS A 279 -21.32 9.55 18.99
CA LYS A 279 -22.12 8.47 18.38
C LYS A 279 -23.33 8.07 19.24
N ASN A 280 -23.14 8.04 20.56
CA ASN A 280 -24.18 7.69 21.52
C ASN A 280 -25.09 8.87 21.91
N GLY A 281 -24.86 10.08 21.38
CA GLY A 281 -25.65 11.27 21.69
C GLY A 281 -25.57 11.71 23.15
N ILE A 282 -24.47 11.38 23.85
CA ILE A 282 -24.28 11.71 25.27
C ILE A 282 -23.89 13.17 25.45
N VAL A 283 -23.01 13.67 24.57
CA VAL A 283 -22.54 15.06 24.61
C VAL A 283 -22.15 15.52 23.21
N GLU A 284 -22.46 16.77 22.91
CA GLU A 284 -22.01 17.44 21.68
C GLU A 284 -20.60 18.02 21.88
N PRO A 285 -19.64 17.70 21.00
CA PRO A 285 -18.34 18.36 20.97
C PRO A 285 -18.47 19.88 20.85
N ASP A 286 -17.47 20.62 21.35
CA ASP A 286 -17.38 22.09 21.26
C ASP A 286 -18.48 22.86 22.02
N THR A 287 -19.15 22.19 22.96
CA THR A 287 -20.04 22.82 23.94
C THR A 287 -19.34 22.94 25.29
N ILE A 288 -19.80 23.82 26.18
CA ILE A 288 -19.26 23.93 27.55
C ILE A 288 -19.30 22.57 28.27
N LEU A 289 -20.37 21.78 28.05
CA LEU A 289 -20.46 20.44 28.62
C LEU A 289 -19.45 19.49 27.96
N GLY A 290 -19.34 19.50 26.64
CA GLY A 290 -18.39 18.69 25.87
C GLY A 290 -16.94 18.99 26.20
N ASP A 291 -16.59 20.25 26.47
CA ASP A 291 -15.23 20.67 26.82
C ASP A 291 -14.82 20.23 28.23
N ASN A 292 -15.79 19.97 29.11
CA ASN A 292 -15.59 19.53 30.49
C ASN A 292 -15.94 18.05 30.70
N PHE A 293 -16.24 17.31 29.63
CA PHE A 293 -16.55 15.90 29.68
C PHE A 293 -15.26 15.06 29.67
N ASP A 294 -15.14 14.11 30.61
CA ASP A 294 -13.98 13.22 30.67
C ASP A 294 -14.16 12.04 29.71
N TYR A 295 -13.78 12.25 28.44
CA TYR A 295 -13.86 11.23 27.39
C TYR A 295 -13.00 10.00 27.67
N THR A 296 -11.87 10.17 28.36
CA THR A 296 -10.98 9.05 28.67
C THR A 296 -11.62 8.15 29.71
N LEU A 297 -12.19 8.72 30.78
CA LEU A 297 -12.92 7.96 31.79
C LEU A 297 -14.16 7.27 31.20
N TYR A 298 -14.89 7.96 30.32
CA TYR A 298 -16.04 7.38 29.64
C TYR A 298 -15.66 6.19 28.75
N ALA A 299 -14.58 6.31 27.96
CA ALA A 299 -14.05 5.22 27.16
C ALA A 299 -13.65 4.00 28.01
N LYS A 300 -12.98 4.22 29.15
CA LYS A 300 -12.60 3.14 30.09
C LYS A 300 -13.83 2.43 30.67
N ALA A 301 -14.84 3.19 31.09
CA ALA A 301 -16.08 2.63 31.58
C ALA A 301 -16.81 1.81 30.50
N ASP A 302 -16.81 2.27 29.24
CA ASP A 302 -17.38 1.52 28.12
C ASP A 302 -16.64 0.20 27.84
N ILE A 303 -15.31 0.22 27.86
CA ILE A 303 -14.46 -0.99 27.73
C ILE A 303 -14.81 -2.02 28.81
N GLU A 304 -14.90 -1.58 30.08
CA GLU A 304 -15.28 -2.44 31.21
C GLU A 304 -16.71 -2.98 31.06
N ASN A 305 -17.66 -2.13 30.66
CA ASN A 305 -19.06 -2.52 30.51
C ASN A 305 -19.29 -3.54 29.39
N ARG A 306 -18.57 -3.41 28.26
CA ARG A 306 -18.60 -4.41 27.17
C ARG A 306 -17.75 -5.65 27.48
N GLY A 307 -16.91 -5.57 28.51
CA GLY A 307 -16.02 -6.64 28.94
C GLY A 307 -15.01 -7.00 27.86
N LEU A 308 -14.40 -5.98 27.23
CA LEU A 308 -13.36 -6.21 26.22
C LEU A 308 -12.07 -6.69 26.87
N GLU A 309 -11.34 -7.55 26.18
CA GLU A 309 -10.10 -8.11 26.69
C GLU A 309 -8.88 -7.39 26.09
N PRO A 310 -7.80 -7.17 26.86
CA PRO A 310 -6.58 -6.55 26.33
C PRO A 310 -5.95 -7.38 25.21
N CYS A 311 -5.50 -6.71 24.15
CA CYS A 311 -4.76 -7.29 23.02
C CYS A 311 -3.57 -6.40 22.64
N LYS A 312 -2.78 -6.80 21.61
CA LYS A 312 -1.58 -6.05 21.22
C LYS A 312 -1.87 -4.61 20.84
N ASN A 313 -3.04 -4.30 20.26
CA ASN A 313 -3.39 -2.98 19.71
C ASN A 313 -4.59 -2.29 20.38
N GLY A 314 -4.99 -2.76 21.56
CA GLY A 314 -6.06 -2.15 22.34
C GLY A 314 -6.82 -3.17 23.14
N PHE A 315 -8.15 -3.17 22.99
CA PHE A 315 -9.06 -4.10 23.63
C PHE A 315 -10.04 -4.63 22.59
N ILE A 316 -10.28 -5.93 22.58
CA ILE A 316 -11.15 -6.56 21.59
C ILE A 316 -11.94 -7.72 22.19
N LYS A 317 -13.10 -8.01 21.58
CA LYS A 317 -13.90 -9.20 21.85
C LYS A 317 -14.81 -9.52 20.67
N SER A 318 -15.06 -10.79 20.39
CA SER A 318 -16.15 -11.17 19.48
C SER A 318 -17.51 -10.84 20.09
N ASN A 319 -18.39 -10.19 19.33
CA ASN A 319 -19.73 -9.83 19.78
C ASN A 319 -20.79 -10.90 19.46
N GLY A 320 -20.40 -11.99 18.80
CA GLY A 320 -21.27 -13.11 18.45
C GLY A 320 -22.10 -12.91 17.18
N GLU A 321 -21.88 -11.82 16.43
CA GLU A 321 -22.42 -11.68 15.07
C GLU A 321 -21.88 -12.79 14.14
N VAL A 322 -22.60 -13.04 13.05
CA VAL A 322 -22.25 -14.11 12.10
C VAL A 322 -21.08 -13.66 11.25
N PHE A 323 -19.98 -14.40 11.33
CA PHE A 323 -18.82 -14.23 10.46
C PHE A 323 -19.08 -14.90 9.10
N HIS A 324 -18.79 -14.17 8.01
CA HIS A 324 -18.94 -14.66 6.64
C HIS A 324 -17.58 -14.97 6.02
N TYR A 325 -17.40 -16.24 5.65
CA TYR A 325 -16.24 -16.75 4.90
C TYR A 325 -16.53 -16.68 3.40
N GLU A 326 -16.08 -15.62 2.74
CA GLU A 326 -16.22 -15.42 1.30
C GLU A 326 -14.96 -15.87 0.55
N PHE A 327 -13.78 -15.59 1.09
CA PHE A 327 -12.50 -15.86 0.46
C PHE A 327 -11.79 -17.09 1.04
N SER A 328 -11.81 -17.24 2.37
CA SER A 328 -11.17 -18.36 3.05
C SER A 328 -12.15 -19.51 3.32
N LYS A 329 -11.61 -20.67 3.69
CA LYS A 329 -12.42 -21.85 4.04
C LYS A 329 -12.88 -21.75 5.48
N ASP A 330 -14.18 -21.92 5.72
CA ASP A 330 -14.73 -22.07 7.07
C ASP A 330 -14.03 -23.23 7.80
N PRO A 331 -13.34 -23.00 8.93
CA PRO A 331 -12.69 -24.05 9.72
C PRO A 331 -13.63 -25.18 10.14
N ASN A 332 -14.93 -24.91 10.28
CA ASN A 332 -15.94 -25.90 10.66
C ASN A 332 -16.42 -26.76 9.49
N SER A 333 -16.26 -26.32 8.24
CA SER A 333 -16.61 -27.10 7.05
C SER A 333 -15.76 -28.38 6.91
N MET A 334 -14.53 -28.38 7.45
CA MET A 334 -13.64 -29.55 7.45
C MET A 334 -14.11 -30.66 8.40
N LYS A 335 -14.84 -30.34 9.48
CA LYS A 335 -15.31 -31.35 10.45
C LYS A 335 -16.44 -32.23 9.92
N ILE A 336 -17.23 -31.74 8.97
CA ILE A 336 -18.38 -32.48 8.39
C ILE A 336 -17.90 -33.48 7.30
N SER A 337 -16.67 -33.32 6.80
CA SER A 337 -16.12 -34.15 5.71
C SER A 337 -15.42 -35.43 6.20
N MET A 338 -15.37 -35.67 7.52
CA MET A 338 -14.71 -36.83 8.14
C MET A 338 -15.69 -37.78 8.87
N GLU A 339 -16.99 -37.61 8.69
CA GLU A 339 -18.04 -38.60 9.03
C GLU A 339 -18.59 -39.25 7.76
#